data_AF-A0A2K0TTC5-F1
#
_entry.id   AF-A0A2K0TTC5-F1
#
_cell.length_a   1.000
_cell.length_b   1.000
_cell.length_c   1.000
_cell.angle_alpha   90.00
_cell.angle_beta   90.00
_cell.angle_gamma   90.00
#
_symmetry.space_group_name_H-M   'P 1'
#
loop_
_entity.id
_entity.type
_entity.pdbx_description
1 polymer ?
#
loop_
_entity_poly.entity_id
_entity_poly.type
_entity_poly.pdbx_seq_one_letter_code
_entity_poly.pdbx_strand_id
1 'polypeptide(L)'
;MRFNQFFITATSDEQRPVSNKIGAAIVDRIVRAYEEGQPFKVWVVMPSVPAFAGDLKSKEALGTRAIMEYQYNSISRGGHSIIQKLVAAGIQNPREYIGFYNLRNYDRINTSRTMRQVESQSGVRYEDARRYHDDYVNEERYGQDDEDSQYYDRYQRQAQSVKDDTLDTVSAAYMKHGPNIADIPWDGEPEDEFDAFVSEQLYIHTKLLIADDRLVICGSANLNDRSQLGTHDSEIAVVIEGPQSVKSYMNGEQYAASEFAASLRRQIFRKHLGLLPDQRWDQPNRNWLPVTDAPNDYDWGSSADRLVEDPLSPDFLQLWEDTAATNTEVFSRAFHPVPDDKVRNWDDYDQFFSKYFTIPSAKENEEKDDDDNDGKVPYGHVVREEFPGGVQELKEWLSRVRGNLIEMPLQFLIEVEEIAKEGLTLNGLTDELYT
;
A
#
# COMPACT_ATOMS: atom_id res chain seq x y z
N MET A 1 -8.47 -8.82 -12.83
CA MET A 1 -7.70 -8.21 -11.73
C MET A 1 -6.74 -7.17 -12.29
N ARG A 2 -6.61 -6.01 -11.64
CA ARG A 2 -5.78 -4.87 -12.07
C ARG A 2 -4.96 -4.36 -10.88
N PHE A 3 -3.64 -4.24 -11.07
CA PHE A 3 -2.75 -3.55 -10.14
C PHE A 3 -2.11 -2.39 -10.91
N ASN A 4 -2.37 -1.15 -10.51
CA ASN A 4 -1.82 0.01 -11.19
C ASN A 4 -1.48 1.13 -10.20
N GLN A 5 -0.43 1.89 -10.49
CA GLN A 5 -0.02 3.03 -9.68
C GLN A 5 -1.01 4.20 -9.76
N PHE A 6 -1.62 4.40 -10.92
CA PHE A 6 -2.65 5.41 -11.13
C PHE A 6 -3.91 4.77 -11.68
N PHE A 7 -5.06 5.34 -11.34
CA PHE A 7 -6.36 4.95 -11.89
C PHE A 7 -7.15 6.20 -12.29
N ILE A 8 -6.66 6.87 -13.34
CA ILE A 8 -7.25 8.09 -13.92
C ILE A 8 -7.77 7.75 -15.31
N THR A 9 -9.09 7.68 -15.45
CA THR A 9 -9.74 7.23 -16.67
C THR A 9 -11.15 7.79 -16.82
N ALA A 10 -11.59 7.97 -18.07
CA ALA A 10 -12.89 8.53 -18.38
C ALA A 10 -13.92 7.46 -18.75
N THR A 11 -15.18 7.69 -18.39
CA THR A 11 -16.32 6.88 -18.86
C THR A 11 -17.07 7.50 -20.04
N SER A 12 -16.84 8.78 -20.35
CA SER A 12 -17.38 9.47 -21.52
C SER A 12 -16.45 10.61 -21.96
N ASP A 13 -16.76 11.29 -23.06
CA ASP A 13 -16.02 12.49 -23.52
C ASP A 13 -16.33 13.75 -22.71
N GLU A 14 -17.30 13.67 -21.80
CA GLU A 14 -17.71 14.77 -20.92
C GLU A 14 -16.75 14.92 -19.73
N GLN A 15 -16.06 13.84 -19.35
CA GLN A 15 -15.15 13.78 -18.19
C GLN A 15 -13.76 14.35 -18.52
N ARG A 16 -13.72 15.62 -18.96
CA ARG A 16 -12.48 16.35 -19.23
C ARG A 16 -11.68 16.63 -17.95
N PRO A 17 -10.35 16.74 -18.02
CA PRO A 17 -9.49 16.65 -19.22
C PRO A 17 -9.18 15.21 -19.67
N VAL A 18 -9.60 14.22 -18.90
CA VAL A 18 -9.24 12.81 -19.12
C VAL A 18 -9.88 12.26 -20.41
N SER A 19 -9.05 11.67 -21.27
CA SER A 19 -9.40 11.26 -22.62
C SER A 19 -9.44 9.74 -22.79
N ASN A 20 -8.56 9.00 -22.11
CA ASN A 20 -8.51 7.53 -22.20
C ASN A 20 -9.84 6.89 -21.76
N LYS A 21 -10.28 5.84 -22.47
CA LYS A 21 -11.62 5.21 -22.31
C LYS A 21 -11.58 3.85 -21.62
N ILE A 22 -10.60 3.62 -20.75
CA ILE A 22 -10.48 2.36 -20.02
C ILE A 22 -11.64 2.22 -19.02
N GLY A 23 -12.04 3.31 -18.36
CA GLY A 23 -13.19 3.38 -17.47
C GLY A 23 -14.49 3.06 -18.19
N ALA A 24 -14.69 3.62 -19.40
CA ALA A 24 -15.83 3.29 -20.25
C ALA A 24 -15.87 1.78 -20.58
N ALA A 25 -14.75 1.19 -20.99
CA ALA A 25 -14.68 -0.24 -21.28
C ALA A 25 -14.98 -1.13 -20.06
N ILE A 26 -14.58 -0.70 -18.86
CA ILE A 26 -14.92 -1.38 -17.60
C ILE A 26 -16.42 -1.30 -17.34
N VAL A 27 -17.02 -0.12 -17.46
CA VAL A 27 -18.47 0.10 -17.30
C VAL A 27 -19.25 -0.78 -18.27
N ASP A 28 -18.94 -0.71 -19.56
CA ASP A 28 -19.61 -1.48 -20.61
C ASP A 28 -19.54 -2.98 -20.34
N ARG A 29 -18.37 -3.47 -19.91
CA ARG A 29 -18.18 -4.90 -19.61
C ARG A 29 -19.02 -5.34 -18.42
N ILE A 30 -19.10 -4.52 -17.37
CA ILE A 30 -19.88 -4.82 -16.16
C ILE A 30 -21.37 -4.76 -16.46
N VAL A 31 -21.85 -3.73 -17.14
CA VAL A 31 -23.27 -3.59 -17.52
C VAL A 31 -23.71 -4.77 -18.36
N ARG A 32 -22.90 -5.21 -19.33
CA ARG A 32 -23.18 -6.43 -20.10
C ARG A 32 -23.27 -7.67 -19.20
N ALA A 33 -22.35 -7.85 -18.25
CA ALA A 33 -22.42 -8.98 -17.32
C ALA A 33 -23.72 -8.96 -16.49
N TYR A 34 -24.10 -7.78 -16.00
CA TYR A 34 -25.32 -7.58 -15.22
C TYR A 34 -26.58 -7.89 -16.04
N GLU A 35 -26.69 -7.35 -17.25
CA GLU A 35 -27.82 -7.58 -18.16
C GLU A 35 -27.96 -9.06 -18.56
N GLU A 36 -26.83 -9.76 -18.71
CA GLU A 36 -26.78 -11.18 -19.05
C GLU A 36 -26.90 -12.11 -17.82
N GLY A 37 -26.94 -11.57 -16.60
CA GLY A 37 -26.95 -12.34 -15.35
C GLY A 37 -25.69 -13.19 -15.15
N GLN A 38 -24.55 -12.76 -15.69
CA GLN A 38 -23.28 -13.48 -15.62
C GLN A 38 -22.45 -13.07 -14.40
N PRO A 39 -21.89 -14.05 -13.66
CA PRO A 39 -20.87 -13.78 -12.64
C PRO A 39 -19.68 -13.05 -13.25
N PHE A 40 -19.35 -11.89 -12.69
CA PHE A 40 -18.23 -11.07 -13.14
C PHE A 40 -17.71 -10.21 -12.00
N LYS A 41 -16.39 -10.14 -11.84
CA LYS A 41 -15.75 -9.33 -10.80
C LYS A 41 -14.48 -8.66 -11.33
N VAL A 42 -14.30 -7.39 -10.98
CA VAL A 42 -13.12 -6.59 -11.24
C VAL A 42 -12.50 -6.21 -9.90
N TRP A 43 -11.25 -6.63 -9.67
CA TRP A 43 -10.44 -6.14 -8.55
C TRP A 43 -9.50 -5.07 -9.07
N VAL A 44 -9.56 -3.88 -8.50
CA VAL A 44 -8.63 -2.77 -8.75
C VAL A 44 -7.83 -2.52 -7.48
N VAL A 45 -6.51 -2.64 -7.56
CA VAL A 45 -5.60 -2.41 -6.44
C VAL A 45 -4.60 -1.32 -6.83
N MET A 46 -4.56 -0.23 -6.07
CA MET A 46 -3.79 0.99 -6.37
C MET A 46 -3.32 1.65 -5.06
N PRO A 47 -2.30 2.53 -5.08
CA PRO A 47 -1.90 3.22 -3.86
C PRO A 47 -3.01 4.15 -3.37
N SER A 48 -3.15 4.29 -2.05
CA SER A 48 -4.11 5.20 -1.44
C SER A 48 -3.66 6.66 -1.58
N VAL A 49 -2.34 6.89 -1.54
CA VAL A 49 -1.70 8.18 -1.78
C VAL A 49 -0.60 8.02 -2.84
N PRO A 50 -0.64 8.78 -3.95
CA PRO A 50 0.46 8.85 -4.91
C PRO A 50 1.77 9.25 -4.24
N ALA A 51 2.91 8.61 -4.58
CA ALA A 51 4.20 8.70 -3.90
C ALA A 51 4.59 10.12 -3.41
N PHE A 52 4.16 10.44 -2.19
CA PHE A 52 4.34 11.73 -1.56
C PHE A 52 4.66 11.49 -0.08
N ALA A 53 5.77 12.05 0.36
CA ALA A 53 6.16 12.04 1.76
C ALA A 53 5.82 13.42 2.33
N GLY A 54 4.82 13.49 3.20
CA GLY A 54 4.43 14.73 3.87
C GLY A 54 2.95 14.81 4.20
N ASP A 55 2.57 15.93 4.81
CA ASP A 55 1.19 16.23 5.18
C ASP A 55 0.35 16.53 3.94
N LEU A 56 -0.80 15.87 3.78
CA LEU A 56 -1.73 16.13 2.68
C LEU A 56 -2.34 17.55 2.74
N LYS A 57 -2.37 18.21 3.91
CA LYS A 57 -2.76 19.62 4.03
C LYS A 57 -1.69 20.59 3.55
N SER A 58 -0.44 20.15 3.41
CA SER A 58 0.66 21.01 3.01
C SER A 58 0.45 21.59 1.59
N LYS A 59 1.10 22.73 1.33
CA LYS A 59 1.08 23.34 -0.02
C LYS A 59 1.86 22.48 -1.02
N GLU A 60 2.86 21.76 -0.54
CA GLU A 60 3.68 20.82 -1.29
C GLU A 60 2.87 19.61 -1.78
N ALA A 61 1.78 19.25 -1.08
CA ALA A 61 0.88 18.17 -1.45
C ALA A 61 -0.10 18.52 -2.59
N LEU A 62 -0.03 19.71 -3.19
CA LEU A 62 -0.97 20.16 -4.21
C LEU A 62 -1.08 19.17 -5.40
N GLY A 63 0.06 18.74 -5.94
CA GLY A 63 0.09 17.77 -7.05
C GLY A 63 -0.47 16.41 -6.64
N THR A 64 -0.16 15.95 -5.43
CA THR A 64 -0.70 14.71 -4.86
C THR A 64 -2.22 14.78 -4.73
N ARG A 65 -2.74 15.90 -4.21
CA ARG A 65 -4.18 16.17 -4.08
C ARG A 65 -4.89 16.22 -5.42
N ALA A 66 -4.27 16.81 -6.44
CA ALA A 66 -4.80 16.83 -7.81
C ALA A 66 -4.92 15.40 -8.39
N ILE A 67 -3.88 14.57 -8.24
CA ILE A 67 -3.92 13.18 -8.70
C ILE A 67 -5.01 12.38 -7.95
N MET A 68 -5.12 12.56 -6.63
CA MET A 68 -6.17 11.91 -5.82
C MET A 68 -7.57 12.33 -6.30
N GLU A 69 -7.77 13.62 -6.60
CA GLU A 69 -9.03 14.14 -7.12
C GLU A 69 -9.41 13.50 -8.46
N TYR A 70 -8.48 13.43 -9.43
CA TYR A 70 -8.72 12.74 -10.71
C TYR A 70 -8.99 11.24 -10.54
N GLN A 71 -8.31 10.60 -9.59
CA GLN A 71 -8.57 9.20 -9.25
C GLN A 71 -9.98 9.00 -8.68
N TYR A 72 -10.41 9.83 -7.73
CA TYR A 72 -11.78 9.79 -7.22
C TYR A 72 -12.82 10.10 -8.29
N ASN A 73 -12.57 11.06 -9.18
CA ASN A 73 -13.46 11.38 -10.31
C ASN A 73 -13.60 10.21 -11.29
N SER A 74 -12.57 9.37 -11.40
CA SER A 74 -12.63 8.15 -12.22
C SER A 74 -13.44 7.05 -11.52
N ILE A 75 -13.36 6.96 -10.19
CA ILE A 75 -13.93 5.86 -9.40
C ILE A 75 -15.35 6.14 -8.92
N SER A 76 -15.59 7.25 -8.21
CA SER A 76 -16.80 7.51 -7.45
C SER A 76 -17.37 8.94 -7.50
N ARG A 77 -16.65 9.93 -8.05
CA ARG A 77 -17.02 11.36 -7.99
C ARG A 77 -17.17 12.01 -9.37
N GLY A 78 -17.62 13.26 -9.41
CA GLY A 78 -17.62 14.08 -10.64
C GLY A 78 -18.75 13.80 -11.64
N GLY A 79 -19.75 12.97 -11.30
CA GLY A 79 -20.96 12.75 -12.11
C GLY A 79 -20.80 11.75 -13.27
N HIS A 80 -19.55 11.50 -13.69
CA HIS A 80 -19.21 10.59 -14.77
C HIS A 80 -18.33 9.41 -14.30
N SER A 81 -18.15 9.19 -13.00
CA SER A 81 -17.34 8.08 -12.51
C SER A 81 -17.90 6.70 -12.85
N ILE A 82 -17.04 5.67 -12.77
CA ILE A 82 -17.43 4.26 -12.97
C ILE A 82 -18.60 3.89 -12.05
N ILE A 83 -18.51 4.13 -10.74
CA ILE A 83 -19.58 3.76 -9.79
C ILE A 83 -20.90 4.46 -10.15
N GLN A 84 -20.88 5.76 -10.47
CA GLN A 84 -22.09 6.50 -10.84
C GLN A 84 -22.71 5.98 -12.13
N LYS A 85 -21.90 5.60 -13.13
CA LYS A 85 -22.41 5.00 -14.37
C LYS A 85 -23.02 3.62 -14.14
N LEU A 86 -22.43 2.78 -13.28
CA LEU A 86 -22.99 1.47 -12.93
C LEU A 86 -24.33 1.60 -12.20
N VAL A 87 -24.44 2.53 -11.25
CA VAL A 87 -25.71 2.82 -10.57
C VAL A 87 -26.78 3.33 -11.55
N ALA A 88 -26.39 4.22 -12.48
CA ALA A 88 -27.31 4.72 -13.52
C ALA A 88 -27.80 3.61 -14.47
N ALA A 89 -27.00 2.55 -14.67
CA ALA A 89 -27.39 1.36 -15.44
C ALA A 89 -28.29 0.38 -14.66
N GLY A 90 -28.65 0.70 -13.41
CA GLY A 90 -29.55 -0.10 -12.58
C GLY A 90 -28.84 -1.07 -11.62
N ILE A 91 -27.52 -1.05 -11.56
CA ILE A 91 -26.74 -1.89 -10.63
C ILE A 91 -26.76 -1.22 -9.24
N GLN A 92 -27.60 -1.73 -8.34
CA GLN A 92 -27.78 -1.13 -7.00
C GLN A 92 -26.52 -1.23 -6.13
N ASN A 93 -25.77 -2.32 -6.26
CA ASN A 93 -24.56 -2.57 -5.50
C ASN A 93 -23.36 -2.80 -6.44
N PRO A 94 -22.68 -1.74 -6.90
CA PRO A 94 -21.51 -1.88 -7.77
C PRO A 94 -20.40 -2.75 -7.19
N ARG A 95 -20.30 -2.86 -5.85
CA ARG A 95 -19.28 -3.68 -5.17
C ARG A 95 -19.36 -5.17 -5.54
N GLU A 96 -20.52 -5.66 -5.96
CA GLU A 96 -20.67 -7.04 -6.46
C GLU A 96 -19.84 -7.29 -7.73
N TYR A 97 -19.66 -6.26 -8.57
CA TYR A 97 -18.97 -6.37 -9.85
C TYR A 97 -17.60 -5.73 -9.87
N ILE A 98 -17.33 -4.73 -9.03
CA ILE A 98 -16.04 -4.04 -8.97
C ILE A 98 -15.68 -3.61 -7.54
N GLY A 99 -14.49 -3.99 -7.09
CA GLY A 99 -13.93 -3.58 -5.80
C GLY A 99 -12.63 -2.81 -5.97
N PHE A 100 -12.42 -1.81 -5.10
CA PHE A 100 -11.24 -0.96 -5.07
C PHE A 100 -10.51 -1.16 -3.73
N TYR A 101 -9.21 -1.42 -3.82
CA TYR A 101 -8.38 -1.78 -2.68
C TYR A 101 -7.02 -1.08 -2.76
N ASN A 102 -6.32 -1.03 -1.64
CA ASN A 102 -4.91 -0.66 -1.59
C ASN A 102 -4.15 -1.66 -0.70
N LEU A 103 -2.88 -1.38 -0.41
CA LEU A 103 -2.05 -2.25 0.41
C LEU A 103 -1.39 -1.47 1.55
N ARG A 104 -1.38 -2.05 2.75
CA ARG A 104 -0.75 -1.51 3.95
C ARG A 104 -0.21 -2.64 4.81
N ASN A 105 0.92 -2.41 5.47
CA ASN A 105 1.46 -3.33 6.47
C ASN A 105 1.68 -2.59 7.80
N TYR A 106 2.04 -3.36 8.82
CA TYR A 106 2.67 -2.84 10.03
C TYR A 106 3.97 -3.58 10.28
N ASP A 107 4.85 -2.96 11.03
CA ASP A 107 6.00 -3.61 11.62
C ASP A 107 6.34 -2.96 12.96
N ARG A 108 7.45 -3.38 13.56
CA ARG A 108 8.04 -2.77 14.73
C ARG A 108 9.41 -2.23 14.36
N ILE A 109 9.67 -0.93 14.57
CA ILE A 109 10.99 -0.34 14.40
C ILE A 109 11.67 -0.27 15.76
N ASN A 110 12.89 -0.81 15.78
CA ASN A 110 13.57 -1.15 17.00
C ASN A 110 14.21 0.07 17.70
N THR A 111 13.98 0.18 19.01
CA THR A 111 14.86 0.88 19.97
C THR A 111 15.53 -0.17 20.88
N SER A 112 16.26 -1.11 20.28
CA SER A 112 16.64 -2.35 20.98
C SER A 112 17.52 -2.09 22.18
N ARG A 113 17.46 -3.03 23.13
CA ARG A 113 18.55 -3.22 24.10
C ARG A 113 19.90 -3.32 23.39
N THR A 114 19.99 -4.01 22.24
CA THR A 114 21.18 -4.06 21.37
C THR A 114 21.63 -2.66 20.99
N MET A 115 20.75 -1.82 20.41
CA MET A 115 21.07 -0.43 20.06
C MET A 115 21.50 0.37 21.29
N ARG A 116 20.73 0.34 22.39
CA ARG A 116 21.09 1.01 23.65
C ARG A 116 22.43 0.55 24.22
N GLN A 117 22.74 -0.74 24.10
CA GLN A 117 24.00 -1.34 24.53
C GLN A 117 25.15 -0.88 23.63
N VAL A 118 24.95 -0.84 22.31
CA VAL A 118 25.93 -0.32 21.35
C VAL A 118 26.17 1.17 21.60
N GLU A 119 25.13 1.97 21.82
CA GLU A 119 25.25 3.39 22.16
C GLU A 119 26.01 3.57 23.47
N SER A 120 25.67 2.81 24.51
CA SER A 120 26.35 2.85 25.80
C SER A 120 27.82 2.42 25.73
N GLN A 121 28.15 1.40 24.93
CA GLN A 121 29.50 0.87 24.82
C GLN A 121 30.38 1.68 23.86
N SER A 122 29.79 2.22 22.79
CA SER A 122 30.49 3.09 21.83
C SER A 122 30.63 4.53 22.33
N GLY A 123 29.71 4.96 23.21
CA GLY A 123 29.57 6.36 23.63
C GLY A 123 28.97 7.27 22.55
N VAL A 124 28.37 6.69 21.51
CA VAL A 124 27.84 7.40 20.33
C VAL A 124 26.38 7.03 20.15
N ARG A 125 25.47 8.00 20.03
CA ARG A 125 24.08 7.72 19.69
C ARG A 125 23.95 7.28 18.24
N TYR A 126 23.00 6.40 17.94
CA TYR A 126 22.74 5.92 16.60
C TYR A 126 22.39 7.06 15.64
N GLU A 127 21.52 7.99 16.06
CA GLU A 127 21.12 9.14 15.22
C GLU A 127 22.31 10.02 14.86
N ASP A 128 23.22 10.24 15.81
CA ASP A 128 24.43 11.01 15.58
C ASP A 128 25.31 10.27 14.56
N ALA A 129 25.59 8.98 14.79
CA ALA A 129 26.38 8.15 13.87
C ALA A 129 25.77 8.10 12.45
N ARG A 130 24.44 8.01 12.33
CA ARG A 130 23.72 8.03 11.05
C ARG A 130 23.85 9.37 10.35
N ARG A 131 23.55 10.49 11.04
CA ARG A 131 23.65 11.84 10.47
C ARG A 131 25.06 12.12 9.96
N TYR A 132 26.08 11.77 10.74
CA TYR A 132 27.47 11.95 10.31
C TYR A 132 27.81 11.15 9.05
N HIS A 133 27.34 9.90 8.95
CA HIS A 133 27.55 9.10 7.74
C HIS A 133 26.79 9.66 6.53
N ASP A 134 25.54 10.07 6.72
CA ASP A 134 24.72 10.66 5.65
C ASP A 134 25.35 11.97 5.13
N ASP A 135 25.85 12.82 6.03
CA ASP A 135 26.55 14.06 5.68
C ASP A 135 27.87 13.77 4.92
N TYR A 136 28.64 12.77 5.36
CA TYR A 136 29.87 12.33 4.69
C TYR A 136 29.61 11.77 3.28
N VAL A 137 28.52 11.04 3.08
CA VAL A 137 28.17 10.44 1.78
C VAL A 137 27.53 11.46 0.83
N ASN A 138 26.75 12.41 1.34
CA ASN A 138 26.05 13.41 0.53
C ASN A 138 26.92 14.60 0.15
N GLU A 139 27.87 15.02 0.99
CA GLU A 139 28.86 16.02 0.59
C GLU A 139 30.06 15.30 -0.05
N GLU A 140 30.39 15.62 -1.31
CA GLU A 140 31.67 15.25 -1.94
C GLU A 140 32.87 15.96 -1.23
N ARG A 141 32.98 15.87 0.10
CA ARG A 141 34.09 16.44 0.89
C ARG A 141 35.33 15.59 0.74
N TYR A 142 36.07 15.85 -0.32
CA TYR A 142 37.49 15.57 -0.37
C TYR A 142 38.24 16.47 0.64
N GLY A 143 38.53 15.93 1.83
CA GLY A 143 39.65 16.38 2.67
C GLY A 143 39.34 17.33 3.82
N GLN A 144 38.51 16.91 4.78
CA GLN A 144 38.50 17.52 6.13
C GLN A 144 38.44 16.45 7.23
N ASP A 145 39.52 16.43 8.02
CA ASP A 145 39.83 15.85 9.34
C ASP A 145 39.37 14.43 9.74
N ASP A 146 40.38 13.57 10.00
CA ASP A 146 40.36 12.16 10.44
C ASP A 146 39.68 11.88 11.81
N GLU A 147 39.20 12.89 12.53
CA GLU A 147 38.58 12.70 13.86
C GLU A 147 37.07 12.37 13.79
N ASP A 148 36.35 12.85 12.77
CA ASP A 148 34.87 12.73 12.72
C ASP A 148 34.38 11.42 12.06
N SER A 149 35.18 10.81 11.18
CA SER A 149 34.96 9.43 10.67
C SER A 149 34.95 8.38 11.80
N GLN A 150 35.45 8.73 12.99
CA GLN A 150 35.57 7.80 14.10
C GLN A 150 34.23 7.48 14.78
N TYR A 151 33.22 8.35 14.70
CA TYR A 151 31.93 8.12 15.38
C TYR A 151 31.15 6.98 14.75
N TYR A 152 30.98 7.01 13.42
CA TYR A 152 30.35 5.92 12.68
C TYR A 152 31.13 4.62 12.80
N ASP A 153 32.46 4.67 12.60
CA ASP A 153 33.32 3.48 12.71
C ASP A 153 33.30 2.88 14.12
N ARG A 154 33.28 3.71 15.17
CA ARG A 154 33.23 3.27 16.57
C ARG A 154 31.87 2.64 16.89
N TYR A 155 30.79 3.24 16.42
CA TYR A 155 29.45 2.66 16.53
C TYR A 155 29.39 1.31 15.81
N GLN A 156 29.83 1.23 14.55
CA GLN A 156 29.80 0.01 13.74
C GLN A 156 30.67 -1.12 14.30
N ARG A 157 31.89 -0.81 14.78
CA ARG A 157 32.75 -1.82 15.44
C ARG A 157 32.08 -2.42 16.66
N GLN A 158 31.39 -1.59 17.44
CA GLN A 158 30.69 -2.06 18.63
C GLN A 158 29.43 -2.84 18.25
N ALA A 159 28.66 -2.39 17.26
CA ALA A 159 27.50 -3.09 16.71
C ALA A 159 27.85 -4.50 16.23
N GLN A 160 28.98 -4.68 15.53
CA GLN A 160 29.45 -6.00 15.08
C GLN A 160 29.81 -6.96 16.23
N SER A 161 30.07 -6.44 17.44
CA SER A 161 30.46 -7.23 18.60
C SER A 161 29.28 -7.64 19.48
N VAL A 162 28.12 -6.99 19.32
CA VAL A 162 26.90 -7.32 20.05
C VAL A 162 26.07 -8.28 19.21
N LYS A 163 25.77 -9.45 19.76
CA LYS A 163 24.89 -10.42 19.10
C LYS A 163 23.45 -9.92 19.22
N ASP A 164 22.83 -9.63 18.09
CA ASP A 164 21.45 -9.21 18.04
C ASP A 164 20.53 -10.43 17.90
N ASP A 165 19.82 -10.73 18.98
CA ASP A 165 18.83 -11.82 19.04
C ASP A 165 17.38 -11.26 19.03
N THR A 166 17.20 -9.95 18.80
CA THR A 166 15.86 -9.33 18.77
C THR A 166 15.10 -9.64 17.48
N LEU A 167 13.80 -9.87 17.61
CA LEU A 167 12.89 -9.95 16.47
C LEU A 167 12.47 -8.53 16.08
N ASP A 168 13.31 -7.87 15.29
CA ASP A 168 13.09 -6.48 14.89
C ASP A 168 11.83 -6.37 14.05
N THR A 169 11.70 -7.25 13.06
CA THR A 169 10.49 -7.36 12.27
C THR A 169 9.51 -8.36 12.87
N VAL A 170 8.25 -7.96 12.92
CA VAL A 170 7.08 -8.78 13.25
C VAL A 170 6.22 -9.06 12.03
N SER A 171 6.69 -8.71 10.83
CA SER A 171 5.97 -8.89 9.56
C SER A 171 5.53 -10.33 9.29
N ALA A 172 6.25 -11.32 9.84
CA ALA A 172 5.87 -12.72 9.78
C ALA A 172 4.50 -13.00 10.44
N ALA A 173 4.06 -12.19 11.41
CA ALA A 173 2.86 -12.44 12.21
C ALA A 173 1.55 -12.41 11.41
N TYR A 174 1.49 -11.64 10.33
CA TYR A 174 0.33 -11.58 9.43
C TYR A 174 0.46 -12.52 8.22
N MET A 175 1.47 -13.40 8.19
CA MET A 175 1.75 -14.37 7.13
C MET A 175 1.35 -15.80 7.54
N LYS A 176 1.32 -16.72 6.56
CA LYS A 176 0.89 -18.11 6.79
C LYS A 176 1.88 -18.81 7.71
N HIS A 177 1.36 -19.45 8.76
CA HIS A 177 2.17 -20.10 9.81
C HIS A 177 3.09 -19.13 10.58
N GLY A 178 2.81 -17.83 10.49
CA GLY A 178 3.46 -16.81 11.32
C GLY A 178 3.21 -17.03 12.81
N PRO A 179 4.10 -16.51 13.66
CA PRO A 179 3.84 -16.43 15.10
C PRO A 179 2.62 -15.54 15.38
N ASN A 180 1.92 -15.78 16.48
CA ASN A 180 0.95 -14.81 16.97
C ASN A 180 1.71 -13.59 17.52
N ILE A 181 1.35 -12.38 17.08
CA ILE A 181 1.98 -11.13 17.55
C ILE A 181 1.90 -10.97 19.08
N ALA A 182 0.87 -11.53 19.71
CA ALA A 182 0.73 -11.55 21.17
C ALA A 182 1.82 -12.37 21.89
N ASP A 183 2.41 -13.35 21.21
CA ASP A 183 3.44 -14.23 21.75
C ASP A 183 4.87 -13.76 21.40
N ILE A 184 5.01 -12.70 20.58
CA ILE A 184 6.31 -12.15 20.20
C ILE A 184 6.83 -11.29 21.38
N PRO A 185 8.03 -11.61 21.93
CA PRO A 185 8.58 -10.87 23.05
C PRO A 185 9.04 -9.45 22.66
N TRP A 186 9.12 -8.60 23.67
CA TRP A 186 9.75 -7.29 23.61
C TRP A 186 10.75 -7.13 24.75
N ASP A 187 11.92 -6.59 24.41
CA ASP A 187 12.96 -6.26 25.38
C ASP A 187 12.90 -4.77 25.72
N GLY A 188 12.11 -4.41 26.74
CA GLY A 188 11.94 -3.03 27.17
C GLY A 188 10.70 -2.85 28.03
N GLU A 189 10.37 -1.59 28.31
CA GLU A 189 9.09 -1.29 28.94
C GLU A 189 7.95 -1.51 27.91
N PRO A 190 6.76 -1.96 28.34
CA PRO A 190 5.61 -2.13 27.44
C PRO A 190 5.25 -0.87 26.64
N GLU A 191 5.47 0.31 27.22
CA GLU A 191 5.28 1.60 26.57
C GLU A 191 6.27 1.83 25.42
N ASP A 192 7.52 1.35 25.54
CA ASP A 192 8.50 1.43 24.46
C ASP A 192 8.06 0.56 23.26
N GLU A 193 7.35 -0.54 23.52
CA GLU A 193 6.86 -1.41 22.45
C GLU A 193 5.75 -0.75 21.64
N PHE A 194 4.87 0.02 22.29
CA PHE A 194 3.85 0.81 21.60
C PHE A 194 4.46 1.76 20.58
N ASP A 195 5.49 2.50 21.01
CA ASP A 195 6.18 3.46 20.16
C ASP A 195 7.01 2.79 19.07
N ALA A 196 7.31 1.51 19.22
CA ALA A 196 8.02 0.78 18.21
C ALA A 196 7.09 0.38 17.04
N PHE A 197 5.77 0.23 17.26
CA PHE A 197 4.86 -0.16 16.19
C PHE A 197 4.63 0.97 15.19
N VAL A 198 4.82 0.63 13.92
CA VAL A 198 4.63 1.55 12.79
C VAL A 198 3.84 0.91 11.67
N SER A 199 3.18 1.73 10.86
CA SER A 199 2.44 1.31 9.67
C SER A 199 2.70 2.25 8.50
N GLU A 200 2.84 1.69 7.31
CA GLU A 200 2.92 2.47 6.06
C GLU A 200 2.20 1.75 4.91
N GLN A 201 1.76 2.53 3.91
CA GLN A 201 1.27 1.97 2.66
C GLN A 201 2.37 1.15 1.96
N LEU A 202 1.99 0.01 1.41
CA LEU A 202 2.83 -0.69 0.45
C LEU A 202 2.57 -0.08 -0.93
N TYR A 203 3.51 0.74 -1.38
CA TYR A 203 3.34 1.51 -2.60
C TYR A 203 3.24 0.60 -3.85
N ILE A 204 2.07 0.62 -4.49
CA ILE A 204 1.82 -0.19 -5.69
C ILE A 204 2.36 0.56 -6.90
N HIS A 205 3.60 0.24 -7.28
CA HIS A 205 4.20 0.74 -8.52
C HIS A 205 3.91 -0.15 -9.75
N THR A 206 3.22 -1.28 -9.55
CA THR A 206 2.85 -2.24 -10.60
C THR A 206 2.04 -1.59 -11.73
N LYS A 207 2.12 -2.13 -12.95
CA LYS A 207 1.16 -1.89 -14.05
C LYS A 207 0.80 -3.22 -14.70
N LEU A 208 -0.21 -3.89 -14.14
CA LEU A 208 -0.58 -5.26 -14.43
C LEU A 208 -2.09 -5.40 -14.65
N LEU A 209 -2.47 -6.14 -15.68
CA LEU A 209 -3.80 -6.71 -15.88
C LEU A 209 -3.68 -8.23 -15.94
N ILE A 210 -4.62 -8.90 -15.28
CA ILE A 210 -4.91 -10.32 -15.52
C ILE A 210 -6.39 -10.44 -15.83
N ALA A 211 -6.70 -11.05 -16.98
CA ALA A 211 -8.06 -11.32 -17.44
C ALA A 211 -8.28 -12.84 -17.56
N ASP A 212 -9.35 -13.30 -16.90
CA ASP A 212 -9.88 -14.67 -16.95
C ASP A 212 -8.86 -15.79 -16.70
N ASP A 213 -7.78 -15.53 -15.96
CA ASP A 213 -6.62 -16.43 -15.84
C ASP A 213 -6.09 -16.95 -17.19
N ARG A 214 -6.20 -16.15 -18.25
CA ARG A 214 -5.73 -16.50 -19.60
C ARG A 214 -4.76 -15.49 -20.18
N LEU A 215 -5.03 -14.22 -19.95
CA LEU A 215 -4.31 -13.11 -20.54
C LEU A 215 -3.71 -12.25 -19.45
N VAL A 216 -2.43 -11.93 -19.60
CA VAL A 216 -1.70 -10.97 -18.76
C VAL A 216 -1.23 -9.81 -19.62
N ILE A 217 -1.41 -8.58 -19.15
CA ILE A 217 -0.70 -7.41 -19.69
C ILE A 217 0.16 -6.85 -18.57
N CYS A 218 1.46 -6.71 -18.81
CA CYS A 218 2.36 -6.06 -17.87
C CYS A 218 3.33 -5.14 -18.60
N GLY A 219 3.70 -4.03 -17.97
CA GLY A 219 4.58 -3.03 -18.59
C GLY A 219 4.83 -1.84 -17.68
N SER A 220 5.16 -0.71 -18.30
CA SER A 220 5.38 0.58 -17.64
C SER A 220 4.15 1.49 -17.65
N ALA A 221 3.20 1.27 -18.58
CA ALA A 221 2.06 2.15 -18.81
C ALA A 221 1.05 2.20 -17.64
N ASN A 222 0.93 3.36 -17.01
CA ASN A 222 -0.07 3.65 -15.99
C ASN A 222 -1.49 3.78 -16.59
N LEU A 223 -2.54 3.69 -15.77
CA LEU A 223 -3.89 4.06 -16.20
C LEU A 223 -4.08 5.56 -16.00
N ASN A 224 -3.57 6.33 -16.95
CA ASN A 224 -3.66 7.78 -17.05
C ASN A 224 -3.43 8.18 -18.52
N ASP A 225 -3.76 9.40 -18.90
CA ASP A 225 -3.61 9.87 -20.29
C ASP A 225 -2.14 9.95 -20.71
N ARG A 226 -1.26 10.30 -19.77
CA ARG A 226 0.19 10.33 -20.00
C ARG A 226 0.76 9.02 -20.55
N SER A 227 0.32 7.89 -20.02
CA SER A 227 0.78 6.57 -20.47
C SER A 227 -0.09 5.96 -21.58
N GLN A 228 -1.37 6.34 -21.70
CA GLN A 228 -2.33 5.63 -22.58
C GLN A 228 -2.55 6.29 -23.94
N LEU A 229 -2.29 7.59 -24.11
CA LEU A 229 -2.56 8.28 -25.37
C LEU A 229 -1.46 8.09 -26.44
N GLY A 230 -0.25 7.70 -26.03
CA GLY A 230 0.90 7.51 -26.92
C GLY A 230 1.53 8.81 -27.46
N THR A 231 0.95 9.97 -27.16
CA THR A 231 1.48 11.30 -27.52
C THR A 231 2.32 11.94 -26.41
N HIS A 232 2.36 11.34 -25.23
CA HIS A 232 3.05 11.84 -24.04
C HIS A 232 4.25 10.95 -23.69
N ASP A 233 4.18 10.19 -22.60
CA ASP A 233 5.30 9.39 -22.13
C ASP A 233 5.49 8.14 -23.02
N SER A 234 6.75 7.77 -23.29
CA SER A 234 7.07 6.56 -24.03
C SER A 234 6.94 5.35 -23.11
N GLU A 235 6.02 4.43 -23.44
CA GLU A 235 5.74 3.26 -22.63
C GLU A 235 6.01 1.95 -23.38
N ILE A 236 6.26 0.88 -22.63
CA ILE A 236 6.34 -0.47 -23.16
C ILE A 236 5.45 -1.42 -22.35
N ALA A 237 4.76 -2.31 -23.05
CA ALA A 237 3.97 -3.37 -22.43
C ALA A 237 4.06 -4.64 -23.26
N VAL A 238 3.92 -5.79 -22.59
CA VAL A 238 3.79 -7.10 -23.22
C VAL A 238 2.42 -7.68 -22.91
N VAL A 239 1.84 -8.36 -23.90
CA VAL A 239 0.64 -9.18 -23.75
C VAL A 239 1.09 -10.63 -23.75
N ILE A 240 0.73 -11.37 -22.71
CA ILE A 240 1.17 -12.75 -22.49
C ILE A 240 -0.06 -13.65 -22.47
N GLU A 241 -0.12 -14.54 -23.46
CA GLU A 241 -1.07 -15.64 -23.56
C GLU A 241 -0.27 -16.94 -23.62
N GLY A 242 -0.20 -17.63 -22.48
CA GLY A 242 0.61 -18.85 -22.35
C GLY A 242 -0.02 -20.04 -23.09
N PRO A 243 0.77 -20.87 -23.80
CA PRO A 243 0.23 -22.04 -24.51
C PRO A 243 -0.11 -23.21 -23.57
N GLN A 244 0.48 -23.23 -22.38
CA GLN A 244 0.25 -24.28 -21.38
C GLN A 244 -1.01 -23.99 -20.59
N SER A 245 -1.89 -24.99 -20.51
CA SER A 245 -3.12 -24.91 -19.74
C SER A 245 -3.07 -25.75 -18.48
N VAL A 246 -3.68 -25.23 -17.43
CA VAL A 246 -3.90 -25.91 -16.16
C VAL A 246 -5.40 -26.03 -15.89
N LYS A 247 -5.77 -27.11 -15.19
CA LYS A 247 -7.14 -27.24 -14.67
C LYS A 247 -7.33 -26.28 -13.52
N SER A 248 -8.39 -25.49 -13.57
CA SER A 248 -8.79 -24.50 -12.57
C SER A 248 -10.31 -24.56 -12.40
N TYR A 249 -10.85 -23.64 -11.62
CA TYR A 249 -12.27 -23.40 -11.47
C TYR A 249 -12.60 -21.93 -11.72
N MET A 250 -13.83 -21.66 -12.17
CA MET A 250 -14.38 -20.32 -12.35
C MET A 250 -15.87 -20.38 -12.06
N ASN A 251 -16.30 -19.74 -10.97
CA ASN A 251 -17.69 -19.79 -10.49
C ASN A 251 -18.22 -21.23 -10.30
N GLY A 252 -17.42 -22.08 -9.68
CA GLY A 252 -17.73 -23.48 -9.39
C GLY A 252 -17.60 -24.44 -10.58
N GLU A 253 -17.40 -23.93 -11.80
CA GLU A 253 -17.26 -24.76 -13.00
C GLU A 253 -15.79 -25.03 -13.34
N GLN A 254 -15.52 -26.22 -13.89
CA GLN A 254 -14.18 -26.55 -14.37
C GLN A 254 -13.76 -25.60 -15.50
N TYR A 255 -12.59 -25.00 -15.35
CA TYR A 255 -12.09 -23.97 -16.25
C TYR A 255 -10.66 -24.28 -16.68
N ALA A 256 -10.39 -24.23 -17.99
CA ALA A 256 -9.03 -24.31 -18.53
C ALA A 256 -8.39 -22.90 -18.49
N ALA A 257 -7.45 -22.71 -17.58
CA ALA A 257 -6.69 -21.49 -17.40
C ALA A 257 -5.30 -21.61 -18.04
N SER A 258 -4.68 -20.47 -18.37
CA SER A 258 -3.26 -20.39 -18.69
C SER A 258 -2.43 -20.63 -17.43
N GLU A 259 -1.43 -21.51 -17.50
CA GLU A 259 -0.54 -21.80 -16.37
C GLU A 259 0.07 -20.52 -15.80
N PHE A 260 0.62 -19.67 -16.69
CA PHE A 260 1.28 -18.42 -16.31
C PHE A 260 0.33 -17.42 -15.65
N ALA A 261 -0.84 -17.21 -16.25
CA ALA A 261 -1.79 -16.23 -15.75
C ALA A 261 -2.40 -16.69 -14.41
N ALA A 262 -2.76 -17.97 -14.30
CA ALA A 262 -3.28 -18.58 -13.09
C ALA A 262 -2.24 -18.54 -11.96
N SER A 263 -0.99 -18.98 -12.21
CA SER A 263 0.05 -18.98 -11.18
C SER A 263 0.34 -17.57 -10.68
N LEU A 264 0.43 -16.58 -11.57
CA LEU A 264 0.67 -15.19 -11.21
C LEU A 264 -0.47 -14.62 -10.35
N ARG A 265 -1.72 -14.78 -10.81
CA ARG A 265 -2.91 -14.29 -10.11
C ARG A 265 -3.06 -14.90 -8.73
N ARG A 266 -2.92 -16.23 -8.64
CA ARG A 266 -2.99 -16.97 -7.37
C ARG A 266 -1.84 -16.59 -6.43
N GLN A 267 -0.62 -16.37 -6.95
CA GLN A 267 0.51 -15.91 -6.14
C GLN A 267 0.26 -14.52 -5.54
N ILE A 268 -0.27 -13.58 -6.33
CA ILE A 268 -0.58 -12.23 -5.86
C ILE A 268 -1.70 -12.26 -4.81
N PHE A 269 -2.77 -13.01 -5.04
CA PHE A 269 -3.84 -13.20 -4.05
C PHE A 269 -3.29 -13.78 -2.76
N ARG A 270 -2.51 -14.87 -2.83
CA ARG A 270 -1.95 -15.50 -1.63
C ARG A 270 -1.00 -14.56 -0.89
N LYS A 271 -0.20 -13.76 -1.58
CA LYS A 271 0.66 -12.76 -0.94
C LYS A 271 -0.15 -11.75 -0.13
N HIS A 272 -1.15 -11.12 -0.75
CA HIS A 272 -1.88 -10.03 -0.11
C HIS A 272 -2.96 -10.49 0.87
N LEU A 273 -3.34 -11.77 0.85
CA LEU A 273 -4.19 -12.42 1.86
C LEU A 273 -3.39 -13.08 3.00
N GLY A 274 -2.06 -13.02 2.99
CA GLY A 274 -1.22 -13.64 4.04
C GLY A 274 -1.22 -15.17 3.99
N LEU A 275 -1.46 -15.76 2.83
CA LEU A 275 -1.52 -17.22 2.61
C LEU A 275 -0.18 -17.81 2.12
N LEU A 276 0.86 -16.99 2.01
CA LEU A 276 2.23 -17.43 1.77
C LEU A 276 2.98 -17.51 3.11
N PRO A 277 3.90 -18.48 3.26
CA PRO A 277 4.82 -18.47 4.40
C PRO A 277 5.70 -17.23 4.36
N ASP A 278 6.22 -16.85 5.53
CA ASP A 278 7.25 -15.82 5.63
C ASP A 278 8.47 -16.19 4.74
N GLN A 279 9.00 -15.19 4.05
CA GLN A 279 10.16 -15.35 3.18
C GLN A 279 11.34 -14.62 3.82
N ARG A 280 12.14 -15.39 4.53
CA ARG A 280 13.37 -14.94 5.19
C ARG A 280 14.38 -14.41 4.18
N TRP A 281 14.81 -13.17 4.37
CA TRP A 281 15.67 -12.48 3.41
C TRP A 281 17.09 -13.07 3.35
N ASP A 282 17.50 -13.72 4.43
CA ASP A 282 18.78 -14.42 4.61
C ASP A 282 18.73 -15.88 4.12
N GLN A 283 17.59 -16.33 3.59
CA GLN A 283 17.38 -17.69 3.10
C GLN A 283 16.89 -17.68 1.65
N PRO A 284 17.77 -17.37 0.69
CA PRO A 284 17.41 -17.34 -0.72
C PRO A 284 16.92 -18.72 -1.19
N ASN A 285 15.88 -18.72 -2.02
CA ASN A 285 15.36 -19.94 -2.65
C ASN A 285 15.39 -19.81 -4.18
N ARG A 286 14.92 -20.82 -4.89
CA ARG A 286 14.98 -20.87 -6.37
C ARG A 286 14.23 -19.70 -7.03
N ASN A 287 13.17 -19.19 -6.41
CA ASN A 287 12.38 -18.06 -6.91
C ASN A 287 13.10 -16.72 -6.78
N TRP A 288 14.27 -16.68 -6.15
CA TRP A 288 15.13 -15.52 -6.04
C TRP A 288 16.12 -15.41 -7.19
N LEU A 289 16.38 -16.51 -7.88
CA LEU A 289 17.33 -16.57 -8.97
C LEU A 289 16.67 -16.07 -10.27
N PRO A 290 17.46 -15.56 -11.22
CA PRO A 290 16.96 -15.29 -12.56
C PRO A 290 16.26 -16.52 -13.14
N VAL A 291 15.16 -16.32 -13.86
CA VAL A 291 14.40 -17.41 -14.49
C VAL A 291 15.23 -18.23 -15.48
N THR A 292 16.35 -17.70 -15.97
CA THR A 292 17.33 -18.40 -16.80
C THR A 292 18.15 -19.44 -16.02
N ASP A 293 18.33 -19.22 -14.72
CA ASP A 293 19.18 -20.04 -13.85
C ASP A 293 18.32 -21.07 -13.10
N ALA A 294 17.14 -20.64 -12.62
CA ALA A 294 16.14 -21.53 -12.06
C ALA A 294 14.73 -21.03 -12.40
N PRO A 295 13.86 -21.89 -12.99
CA PRO A 295 12.45 -21.54 -13.13
C PRO A 295 11.80 -21.38 -11.75
N ASN A 296 10.82 -20.49 -11.65
CA ASN A 296 10.06 -20.28 -10.43
C ASN A 296 9.28 -21.56 -10.06
N ASP A 297 9.43 -22.01 -8.83
CA ASP A 297 8.67 -23.09 -8.23
C ASP A 297 7.29 -22.58 -7.79
N TYR A 298 6.25 -23.38 -8.08
CA TYR A 298 4.87 -23.14 -7.65
C TYR A 298 4.26 -24.41 -7.04
N ASP A 299 3.61 -24.28 -5.89
CA ASP A 299 3.05 -25.38 -5.08
C ASP A 299 1.59 -25.70 -5.46
N TRP A 300 1.36 -26.10 -6.71
CA TRP A 300 0.01 -26.42 -7.22
C TRP A 300 -0.73 -27.44 -6.33
N GLY A 301 -1.99 -27.13 -6.02
CA GLY A 301 -2.88 -27.98 -5.23
C GLY A 301 -2.68 -27.92 -3.72
N SER A 302 -1.78 -27.07 -3.21
CA SER A 302 -1.62 -26.83 -1.78
C SER A 302 -2.89 -26.25 -1.14
N SER A 303 -3.01 -26.32 0.18
CA SER A 303 -4.18 -25.78 0.87
C SER A 303 -4.39 -24.28 0.59
N ALA A 304 -3.30 -23.52 0.48
CA ALA A 304 -3.37 -22.08 0.18
C ALA A 304 -3.67 -21.82 -1.30
N ASP A 305 -3.18 -22.65 -2.22
CA ASP A 305 -3.52 -22.58 -3.65
C ASP A 305 -5.03 -22.80 -3.89
N ARG A 306 -5.61 -23.81 -3.24
CA ARG A 306 -7.04 -24.12 -3.38
C ARG A 306 -7.97 -23.02 -2.89
N LEU A 307 -7.59 -22.29 -1.84
CA LEU A 307 -8.39 -21.17 -1.32
C LEU A 307 -8.55 -20.03 -2.32
N VAL A 308 -7.59 -19.89 -3.24
CA VAL A 308 -7.64 -18.84 -4.24
C VAL A 308 -7.94 -19.39 -5.62
N GLU A 309 -8.01 -20.71 -5.83
CA GLU A 309 -8.11 -21.33 -7.16
C GLU A 309 -9.26 -20.74 -8.01
N ASP A 310 -10.45 -20.63 -7.43
CA ASP A 310 -11.64 -20.04 -8.06
C ASP A 310 -11.85 -18.59 -7.58
N PRO A 311 -11.56 -17.58 -8.42
CA PRO A 311 -11.67 -16.18 -8.03
C PRO A 311 -13.13 -15.69 -7.93
N LEU A 312 -14.12 -16.47 -8.37
CA LEU A 312 -15.54 -16.13 -8.30
C LEU A 312 -16.31 -17.01 -7.30
N SER A 313 -15.64 -17.94 -6.62
CA SER A 313 -16.29 -18.75 -5.59
C SER A 313 -16.76 -17.88 -4.41
N PRO A 314 -17.92 -18.18 -3.80
CA PRO A 314 -18.38 -17.45 -2.62
C PRO A 314 -17.36 -17.47 -1.47
N ASP A 315 -16.69 -18.60 -1.26
CA ASP A 315 -15.67 -18.76 -0.22
C ASP A 315 -14.48 -17.82 -0.43
N PHE A 316 -14.00 -17.70 -1.68
CA PHE A 316 -12.92 -16.77 -2.01
C PHE A 316 -13.35 -15.30 -1.88
N LEU A 317 -14.55 -14.96 -2.37
CA LEU A 317 -15.07 -13.59 -2.29
C LEU A 317 -15.21 -13.15 -0.82
N GLN A 318 -15.76 -14.02 0.03
CA GLN A 318 -15.87 -13.78 1.47
C GLN A 318 -14.48 -13.62 2.11
N LEU A 319 -13.53 -14.52 1.81
CA LEU A 319 -12.16 -14.42 2.31
C LEU A 319 -11.50 -13.09 1.93
N TRP A 320 -11.67 -12.65 0.68
CA TRP A 320 -11.12 -11.39 0.17
C TRP A 320 -11.74 -10.18 0.89
N GLU A 321 -13.06 -10.14 0.98
CA GLU A 321 -13.81 -9.02 1.57
C GLU A 321 -13.60 -8.93 3.09
N ASP A 322 -13.64 -10.05 3.82
CA ASP A 322 -13.40 -10.09 5.26
C ASP A 322 -11.97 -9.70 5.62
N THR A 323 -10.98 -10.14 4.82
CA THR A 323 -9.58 -9.78 5.04
C THR A 323 -9.39 -8.28 4.85
N ALA A 324 -9.92 -7.72 3.76
CA ALA A 324 -9.84 -6.29 3.50
C ALA A 324 -10.52 -5.47 4.60
N ALA A 325 -11.76 -5.83 4.98
CA ALA A 325 -12.53 -5.11 6.00
C ALA A 325 -11.88 -5.19 7.39
N THR A 326 -11.43 -6.38 7.80
CA THR A 326 -10.75 -6.58 9.10
C THR A 326 -9.47 -5.77 9.16
N ASN A 327 -8.64 -5.83 8.10
CA ASN A 327 -7.40 -5.07 8.07
C ASN A 327 -7.69 -3.55 8.09
N THR A 328 -8.64 -3.05 7.28
CA THR A 328 -9.04 -1.63 7.28
C THR A 328 -9.43 -1.18 8.68
N GLU A 329 -10.27 -1.95 9.38
CA GLU A 329 -10.71 -1.62 10.74
C GLU A 329 -9.53 -1.54 11.73
N VAL A 330 -8.65 -2.54 11.70
CA VAL A 330 -7.49 -2.60 12.59
C VAL A 330 -6.52 -1.45 12.31
N PHE A 331 -6.18 -1.19 11.04
CA PHE A 331 -5.27 -0.10 10.69
C PHE A 331 -5.88 1.27 10.99
N SER A 332 -7.17 1.47 10.70
CA SER A 332 -7.91 2.70 11.00
C SER A 332 -7.88 3.03 12.48
N ARG A 333 -8.09 2.04 13.36
CA ARG A 333 -8.01 2.21 14.82
C ARG A 333 -6.58 2.37 15.31
N ALA A 334 -5.64 1.55 14.83
CA ALA A 334 -4.30 1.51 15.39
C ALA A 334 -3.44 2.71 15.00
N PHE A 335 -3.46 3.09 13.73
CA PHE A 335 -2.47 4.00 13.15
C PHE A 335 -3.09 5.27 12.55
N HIS A 336 -4.41 5.41 12.60
CA HIS A 336 -5.16 6.53 12.02
C HIS A 336 -4.64 6.96 10.63
N PRO A 337 -4.42 6.04 9.69
CA PRO A 337 -3.81 6.38 8.40
C PRO A 337 -4.71 7.35 7.63
N VAL A 338 -4.11 8.29 6.91
CA VAL A 338 -4.81 9.05 5.88
C VAL A 338 -4.37 8.56 4.50
N PRO A 339 -5.30 8.35 3.55
CA PRO A 339 -6.75 8.57 3.64
C PRO A 339 -7.53 7.49 4.43
N ASP A 340 -8.68 7.88 4.99
CA ASP A 340 -9.67 7.03 5.70
C ASP A 340 -11.10 7.54 5.44
N ASP A 341 -12.11 6.66 5.39
CA ASP A 341 -13.51 7.02 5.14
C ASP A 341 -14.17 7.77 6.31
N LYS A 342 -13.58 7.74 7.51
CA LYS A 342 -13.96 8.59 8.65
C LYS A 342 -13.62 10.06 8.44
N VAL A 343 -12.68 10.36 7.54
CA VAL A 343 -12.20 11.73 7.29
C VAL A 343 -12.89 12.30 6.06
N ARG A 344 -14.04 12.98 6.25
CA ARG A 344 -14.90 13.44 5.15
C ARG A 344 -14.64 14.89 4.76
N ASN A 345 -14.00 15.66 5.62
CA ASN A 345 -13.57 17.05 5.39
C ASN A 345 -12.25 17.34 6.15
N TRP A 346 -11.76 18.58 6.04
CA TRP A 346 -10.50 18.99 6.69
C TRP A 346 -10.57 19.13 8.20
N ASP A 347 -11.76 19.34 8.77
CA ASP A 347 -11.94 19.35 10.24
C ASP A 347 -11.84 17.92 10.79
N ASP A 348 -12.45 16.95 10.10
CA ASP A 348 -12.27 15.53 10.42
C ASP A 348 -10.79 15.12 10.30
N TYR A 349 -10.07 15.66 9.31
CA TYR A 349 -8.64 15.41 9.13
C TYR A 349 -7.85 15.88 10.36
N ASP A 350 -8.18 17.05 10.91
CA ASP A 350 -7.49 17.53 12.12
C ASP A 350 -7.81 16.69 13.35
N GLN A 351 -9.09 16.30 13.51
CA GLN A 351 -9.52 15.50 14.65
C GLN A 351 -9.00 14.07 14.61
N PHE A 352 -8.93 13.47 13.42
CA PHE A 352 -8.52 12.10 13.21
C PHE A 352 -6.99 11.95 13.09
N PHE A 353 -6.31 12.89 12.44
CA PHE A 353 -4.90 12.76 12.07
C PHE A 353 -4.01 13.86 12.65
N SER A 354 -4.20 15.14 12.30
CA SER A 354 -3.26 16.22 12.68
C SER A 354 -3.07 16.37 14.20
N LYS A 355 -4.12 16.04 14.97
CA LYS A 355 -4.08 16.07 16.44
C LYS A 355 -3.07 15.10 17.03
N TYR A 356 -2.87 13.93 16.41
CA TYR A 356 -2.07 12.83 16.98
C TYR A 356 -0.65 12.76 16.44
N PHE A 357 -0.39 13.29 15.24
CA PHE A 357 0.87 13.06 14.55
C PHE A 357 1.75 14.28 14.40
N THR A 358 3.05 14.08 14.66
CA THR A 358 4.11 14.96 14.17
C THR A 358 4.54 14.48 12.79
N ILE A 359 4.30 15.32 11.78
CA ILE A 359 4.63 15.02 10.38
C ILE A 359 5.97 15.68 10.06
N PRO A 360 6.95 14.93 9.51
CA PRO A 360 8.19 15.52 9.02
C PRO A 360 7.88 16.58 7.95
N SER A 361 8.21 17.85 8.22
CA SER A 361 8.15 18.91 7.20
C SER A 361 9.44 18.92 6.39
N ALA A 362 9.33 19.11 5.07
CA ALA A 362 10.50 19.28 4.18
C ALA A 362 11.36 20.53 4.50
N LYS A 363 10.91 21.37 5.43
CA LYS A 363 11.71 22.44 6.04
C LYS A 363 12.09 22.01 7.46
N GLU A 364 13.32 21.59 7.65
CA GLU A 364 13.92 21.31 8.98
C GLU A 364 14.26 22.61 9.76
N ASN A 365 13.86 23.80 9.29
CA ASN A 365 14.36 25.10 9.78
C ASN A 365 13.28 26.09 10.25
N GLU A 366 12.04 25.66 10.50
CA GLU A 366 11.07 26.51 11.21
C GLU A 366 11.02 26.04 12.67
N GLU A 367 11.51 26.88 13.60
CA GLU A 367 11.36 26.71 15.04
C GLU A 367 9.86 26.54 15.34
N LYS A 368 9.41 25.30 15.51
CA LYS A 368 8.07 25.02 16.04
C LYS A 368 8.19 25.08 17.56
N ASP A 369 7.30 25.85 18.20
CA ASP A 369 7.23 25.95 19.66
C ASP A 369 7.10 24.52 20.26
N ASP A 370 7.96 24.19 21.22
CA ASP A 370 8.01 22.86 21.87
C ASP A 370 6.65 22.46 22.52
N ASP A 371 5.77 23.42 22.80
CA ASP A 371 4.41 23.21 23.34
C ASP A 371 3.44 22.57 22.33
N ASP A 372 3.67 22.68 21.01
CA ASP A 372 2.72 22.25 19.95
C ASP A 372 2.81 20.75 19.60
N ASN A 373 3.79 20.05 20.19
CA ASN A 373 4.05 18.62 20.02
C ASN A 373 3.73 17.77 21.27
N ASP A 374 3.28 18.38 22.36
CA ASP A 374 2.98 17.63 23.58
C ASP A 374 1.89 16.57 23.32
N GLY A 375 2.22 15.30 23.59
CA GLY A 375 1.34 14.14 23.38
C GLY A 375 1.23 13.62 21.93
N LYS A 376 1.91 14.20 20.94
CA LYS A 376 1.92 13.68 19.56
C LYS A 376 2.96 12.59 19.36
N VAL A 377 2.68 11.65 18.47
CA VAL A 377 3.61 10.59 18.05
C VAL A 377 4.10 10.84 16.62
N PRO A 378 5.25 10.31 16.19
CA PRO A 378 5.67 10.45 14.81
C PRO A 378 4.67 9.81 13.84
N TYR A 379 4.53 10.38 12.64
CA TYR A 379 3.66 9.83 11.60
C TYR A 379 3.89 8.31 11.39
N GLY A 380 2.78 7.58 11.26
CA GLY A 380 2.77 6.13 11.07
C GLY A 380 2.84 5.31 12.36
N HIS A 381 3.03 5.93 13.53
CA HIS A 381 3.04 5.25 14.82
C HIS A 381 1.63 5.01 15.37
N VAL A 382 1.53 4.21 16.43
CA VAL A 382 0.24 3.89 17.05
C VAL A 382 -0.35 5.08 17.81
N VAL A 383 -1.66 5.30 17.67
CA VAL A 383 -2.42 6.24 18.50
C VAL A 383 -2.78 5.56 19.82
N ARG A 384 -2.07 5.92 20.89
CA ARG A 384 -2.15 5.22 22.19
C ARG A 384 -3.53 5.33 22.85
N GLU A 385 -4.22 6.45 22.63
CA GLU A 385 -5.54 6.73 23.20
C GLU A 385 -6.60 5.71 22.78
N GLU A 386 -6.40 5.04 21.64
CA GLU A 386 -7.29 4.00 21.14
C GLU A 386 -7.14 2.66 21.89
N PHE A 387 -6.13 2.48 22.75
CA PHE A 387 -5.83 1.22 23.44
C PHE A 387 -5.60 1.42 24.94
N PRO A 388 -6.65 1.74 25.72
CA PRO A 388 -6.54 1.92 27.17
C PRO A 388 -6.09 0.65 27.91
N GLY A 389 -6.24 -0.53 27.30
CA GLY A 389 -5.71 -1.81 27.80
C GLY A 389 -4.21 -2.02 27.57
N GLY A 390 -3.51 -1.04 27.00
CA GLY A 390 -2.08 -1.10 26.78
C GLY A 390 -1.68 -1.99 25.60
N VAL A 391 -0.38 -2.34 25.52
CA VAL A 391 0.21 -2.95 24.32
C VAL A 391 -0.37 -4.33 24.04
N GLN A 392 -0.89 -4.99 25.08
CA GLN A 392 -1.57 -6.26 24.94
C GLN A 392 -2.88 -6.12 24.16
N GLU A 393 -3.67 -5.08 24.42
CA GLU A 393 -4.89 -4.81 23.63
C GLU A 393 -4.52 -4.49 22.17
N LEU A 394 -3.48 -3.68 21.94
CA LEU A 394 -2.98 -3.43 20.59
C LEU A 394 -2.59 -4.73 19.88
N LYS A 395 -1.81 -5.61 20.53
CA LYS A 395 -1.40 -6.90 19.97
C LYS A 395 -2.58 -7.80 19.67
N GLU A 396 -3.61 -7.82 20.51
CA GLU A 396 -4.86 -8.55 20.23
C GLU A 396 -5.53 -8.03 18.96
N TRP A 397 -5.56 -6.71 18.74
CA TRP A 397 -6.06 -6.12 17.51
C TRP A 397 -5.19 -6.44 16.28
N LEU A 398 -3.87 -6.25 16.38
CA LEU A 398 -2.92 -6.56 15.31
C LEU A 398 -2.92 -8.07 14.95
N SER A 399 -3.25 -8.95 15.90
CA SER A 399 -3.35 -10.40 15.66
C SER A 399 -4.44 -10.79 14.66
N ARG A 400 -5.41 -9.90 14.43
CA ARG A 400 -6.49 -10.07 13.45
C ARG A 400 -6.04 -9.81 12.02
N VAL A 401 -4.95 -9.07 11.83
CA VAL A 401 -4.46 -8.67 10.50
C VAL A 401 -3.92 -9.90 9.75
N ARG A 402 -4.32 -10.04 8.49
CA ARG A 402 -3.79 -11.06 7.58
C ARG A 402 -3.41 -10.46 6.25
N GLY A 403 -2.19 -10.76 5.80
CA GLY A 403 -1.65 -10.17 4.58
C GLY A 403 -1.60 -8.65 4.66
N ASN A 404 -1.90 -7.98 3.54
CA ASN A 404 -1.69 -6.54 3.41
C ASN A 404 -2.85 -5.83 2.72
N LEU A 405 -3.91 -6.55 2.36
CA LEU A 405 -5.04 -6.01 1.61
C LEU A 405 -5.91 -5.13 2.52
N ILE A 406 -6.23 -3.90 2.10
CA ILE A 406 -7.23 -3.06 2.74
C ILE A 406 -8.17 -2.42 1.70
N GLU A 407 -9.33 -1.98 2.15
CA GLU A 407 -10.29 -1.27 1.30
C GLU A 407 -9.75 0.10 0.88
N MET A 408 -10.07 0.53 -0.35
CA MET A 408 -9.79 1.90 -0.77
C MET A 408 -10.80 2.86 -0.12
N PRO A 409 -10.36 3.91 0.59
CA PRO A 409 -11.27 4.89 1.19
C PRO A 409 -11.86 5.82 0.14
N LEU A 410 -13.08 5.54 -0.32
CA LEU A 410 -13.74 6.29 -1.38
C LEU A 410 -14.48 7.55 -0.89
N GLN A 411 -14.66 7.68 0.42
CA GLN A 411 -15.34 8.79 1.11
C GLN A 411 -14.37 9.84 1.68
N PHE A 412 -13.05 9.60 1.60
CA PHE A 412 -12.05 10.54 2.09
C PHE A 412 -12.19 11.94 1.46
N LEU A 413 -12.36 12.98 2.26
CA LEU A 413 -12.58 14.37 1.82
C LEU A 413 -13.74 14.54 0.82
N ILE A 414 -14.78 13.70 0.90
CA ILE A 414 -15.93 13.77 -0.03
C ILE A 414 -16.76 15.04 0.12
N GLU A 415 -16.68 15.73 1.25
CA GLU A 415 -17.38 16.99 1.51
C GLU A 415 -16.55 18.22 1.12
N VAL A 416 -15.32 18.02 0.65
CA VAL A 416 -14.48 19.07 0.07
C VAL A 416 -14.77 19.13 -1.43
N GLU A 417 -15.23 20.29 -1.91
CA GLU A 417 -15.62 20.48 -3.31
C GLU A 417 -14.48 20.22 -4.29
N GLU A 418 -13.29 20.73 -3.97
CA GLU A 418 -12.06 20.51 -4.74
C GLU A 418 -10.88 20.29 -3.80
N ILE A 419 -10.37 19.06 -3.76
CA ILE A 419 -9.29 18.65 -2.87
C ILE A 419 -8.01 19.45 -3.20
N ALA A 420 -7.81 19.74 -4.49
CA ALA A 420 -6.61 20.40 -4.99
C ALA A 420 -6.63 21.94 -4.95
N LYS A 421 -7.67 22.64 -4.45
CA LYS A 421 -7.79 24.10 -4.68
C LYS A 421 -7.28 25.04 -3.59
N GLU A 422 -6.79 24.57 -2.46
CA GLU A 422 -6.12 25.46 -1.50
C GLU A 422 -4.67 25.73 -1.90
N GLY A 423 -4.50 26.68 -2.83
CA GLY A 423 -3.22 27.28 -3.22
C GLY A 423 -2.81 27.01 -4.67
N LEU A 424 -2.94 28.04 -5.52
CA LEU A 424 -2.68 28.11 -6.96
C LEU A 424 -3.74 27.45 -7.86
N THR A 425 -4.29 28.27 -8.76
CA THR A 425 -5.19 27.87 -9.85
C THR A 425 -4.52 26.81 -10.72
N LEU A 426 -4.96 25.55 -10.59
CA LEU A 426 -4.87 24.56 -11.66
C LEU A 426 -5.56 25.18 -12.88
N ASN A 427 -4.77 25.63 -13.87
CA ASN A 427 -5.28 26.14 -15.13
C ASN A 427 -5.17 25.01 -16.17
N GLY A 428 -5.97 25.05 -17.24
CA GLY A 428 -6.04 23.98 -18.25
C GLY A 428 -4.73 23.58 -18.95
N LEU A 429 -3.62 24.33 -18.74
CA LEU A 429 -2.26 23.97 -19.18
C LEU A 429 -1.54 23.00 -18.22
N THR A 430 -1.91 22.99 -16.94
CA THR A 430 -1.29 22.13 -15.91
C THR A 430 -2.10 20.86 -15.65
N ASP A 431 -3.36 20.81 -16.08
CA ASP A 431 -4.23 19.65 -15.84
C ASP A 431 -3.70 18.38 -16.52
N GLU A 432 -3.20 18.51 -17.76
CA GLU A 432 -2.59 17.40 -18.52
C GLU A 432 -1.35 16.79 -17.82
N LEU A 433 -0.68 17.54 -16.94
CA LEU A 433 0.48 17.03 -16.19
C LEU A 433 0.09 15.96 -15.16
N TYR A 434 -1.17 15.98 -14.71
CA TYR A 434 -1.69 15.15 -13.64
C TYR A 434 -2.71 14.09 -14.10
N THR A 435 -3.08 14.07 -15.39
CA THR A 435 -4.10 13.16 -15.96
C THR A 435 -3.58 11.90 -16.63
#